data_AF-A0A6G8ZDR2-F1
#
_entry.id   AF-A0A6G8ZDR2-F1
#
_cell.length_a   1.000
_cell.length_b   1.000
_cell.length_c   1.000
_cell.angle_alpha   90.00
_cell.angle_beta   90.00
_cell.angle_gamma   90.00
#
_symmetry.space_group_name_H-M   'P 1'
#
loop_
_entity.id
_entity.type
_entity.pdbx_description
1 polymer ?
#
loop_
_entity_poly.entity_id
_entity_poly.type
_entity_poly.pdbx_seq_one_letter_code
_entity_poly.pdbx_strand_id
1 'polypeptide(L)'
;MPAKTFEHDPDAMILNLFYEDKDDRWFPGDRHLRRMARRMLMGEPRMSGQLRVFLNLCAGLDRLGIRYRVNDYGYIAQHPEELACIIGRTFLLDKFAWKNPILLGVAAHNHPLDDPDLFKRLPVKKVVVPGPWYVEMYRPYWPETEAWPVGIDTDLWAPSAQAQKTIDVLVYDKVHWDRERYAPELIEPVRARLRQEGRSFTELRYGSYKEEDYQEALARSRAMIFLCQNESQGIAYQQALSCGVPVFAWDPGGPWRDPDYYPHRVQFAPVSSVPYWDERCGAKFVDVAGFEAGWQNFWGGCAAGAFDPRGYVLDSLTLEQRALQYYEIARSIVRQPAAQTSERPGDGLSTGLSPDLEPPRRQQVS
;
A
#
# COMPACT_ATOMS: atom_id res chain seq x y z
N MET A 1 -23.26 -5.60 -14.11
CA MET A 1 -23.28 -4.13 -13.86
C MET A 1 -23.24 -3.45 -15.21
N PRO A 2 -24.19 -2.58 -15.58
CA PRO A 2 -24.07 -1.85 -16.84
C PRO A 2 -22.84 -0.94 -16.74
N ALA A 3 -22.06 -0.87 -17.82
CA ALA A 3 -20.90 0.00 -17.92
C ALA A 3 -21.34 1.43 -17.55
N LYS A 4 -20.78 1.98 -16.46
CA LYS A 4 -20.90 3.41 -16.19
C LYS A 4 -20.23 4.10 -17.36
N THR A 5 -21.02 4.65 -18.27
CA THR A 5 -20.57 5.64 -19.24
C THR A 5 -20.08 6.82 -18.42
N PHE A 6 -18.76 6.88 -18.20
CA PHE A 6 -18.11 8.04 -17.62
C PHE A 6 -18.17 9.13 -18.69
N GLU A 7 -19.15 10.02 -18.57
CA GLU A 7 -19.21 11.24 -19.39
C GLU A 7 -17.94 12.06 -19.16
N HIS A 8 -17.29 12.43 -20.25
CA HIS A 8 -16.06 13.22 -20.25
C HIS A 8 -16.38 14.64 -19.74
N ASP A 9 -16.06 14.92 -18.48
CA ASP A 9 -16.13 16.25 -17.90
C ASP A 9 -14.88 17.06 -18.32
N PRO A 10 -15.00 18.06 -19.22
CA PRO A 10 -13.85 18.86 -19.67
C PRO A 10 -13.20 19.65 -18.52
N ASP A 11 -13.95 19.90 -17.44
CA ASP A 11 -13.50 20.60 -16.24
C ASP A 11 -12.89 19.65 -15.19
N ALA A 12 -12.75 18.36 -15.53
CA ALA A 12 -12.11 17.39 -14.65
C ALA A 12 -10.64 17.75 -14.40
N MET A 13 -10.29 17.82 -13.10
CA MET A 13 -8.92 18.05 -12.60
C MET A 13 -7.92 17.10 -13.26
N ILE A 14 -6.79 17.65 -13.69
CA ILE A 14 -5.66 16.88 -14.22
C ILE A 14 -4.70 16.59 -13.07
N LEU A 15 -4.33 15.33 -12.86
CA LEU A 15 -3.37 14.95 -11.81
C LEU A 15 -1.93 15.20 -12.29
N ASN A 16 -1.10 15.90 -11.51
CA ASN A 16 0.33 16.01 -11.77
C ASN A 16 1.09 14.96 -10.93
N LEU A 17 1.42 13.83 -11.54
CA LEU A 17 2.07 12.69 -10.88
C LEU A 17 3.59 12.77 -11.00
N PHE A 18 4.28 12.53 -9.88
CA PHE A 18 5.74 12.52 -9.81
C PHE A 18 6.24 11.18 -9.27
N TYR A 19 7.02 10.47 -10.09
CA TYR A 19 7.55 9.16 -9.75
C TYR A 19 8.95 8.97 -10.34
N GLU A 20 9.90 8.61 -9.47
CA GLU A 20 11.25 8.17 -9.82
C GLU A 20 11.73 7.16 -8.76
N ASP A 21 12.27 6.02 -9.22
CA ASP A 21 12.80 4.94 -8.34
C ASP A 21 14.29 5.14 -8.01
N LYS A 22 15.01 5.91 -8.85
CA LYS A 22 16.45 6.17 -8.70
C LYS A 22 16.79 7.59 -9.12
N ASP A 23 17.71 8.22 -8.40
CA ASP A 23 18.38 9.41 -8.90
C ASP A 23 19.44 9.01 -9.93
N ASP A 24 19.13 9.22 -11.20
CA ASP A 24 19.97 8.85 -12.34
C ASP A 24 20.93 9.97 -12.78
N ARG A 25 21.06 11.06 -12.02
CA ARG A 25 21.93 12.19 -12.38
C ARG A 25 23.28 12.13 -11.67
N TRP A 26 24.37 12.28 -12.41
CA TRP A 26 25.63 12.83 -11.88
C TRP A 26 25.78 14.30 -12.29
N PHE A 27 25.33 14.66 -13.50
CA PHE A 27 25.32 16.02 -14.04
C PHE A 27 24.05 16.32 -14.85
N PRO A 28 23.70 17.59 -15.12
CA PRO A 28 22.60 17.91 -16.03
C PRO A 28 22.84 17.29 -17.43
N GLY A 29 21.92 16.42 -17.89
CA GLY A 29 21.92 15.85 -19.25
C GLY A 29 22.41 14.40 -19.40
N ASP A 30 22.88 13.75 -18.34
CA ASP A 30 23.49 12.41 -18.39
C ASP A 30 22.52 11.23 -18.17
N ARG A 31 21.23 11.53 -17.94
CA ARG A 31 20.18 10.56 -17.57
C ARG A 31 20.15 9.33 -18.49
N HIS A 32 20.33 9.54 -19.80
CA HIS A 32 20.29 8.46 -20.79
C HIS A 32 21.55 7.58 -20.77
N LEU A 33 22.73 8.18 -20.55
CA LEU A 33 24.01 7.46 -20.46
C LEU A 33 24.04 6.52 -19.26
N ARG A 34 23.59 6.97 -18.09
CA ARG A 34 23.57 6.13 -16.88
C ARG A 34 22.53 5.02 -16.97
N ARG A 35 21.36 5.29 -17.55
CA ARG A 35 20.32 4.29 -17.80
C ARG A 35 20.83 3.17 -18.73
N MET A 36 21.56 3.54 -19.78
CA MET A 36 22.18 2.57 -20.70
C MET A 36 23.30 1.78 -20.01
N ALA A 37 24.21 2.44 -19.30
CA ALA A 37 25.29 1.79 -18.57
C ALA A 37 24.77 0.80 -17.50
N ARG A 38 23.73 1.18 -16.74
CA ARG A 38 23.10 0.26 -15.77
C ARG A 38 22.42 -0.91 -16.46
N ARG A 39 21.72 -0.71 -17.59
CA ARG A 39 21.07 -1.82 -18.31
C ARG A 39 22.09 -2.82 -18.85
N MET A 40 23.25 -2.33 -19.29
CA MET A 40 24.37 -3.17 -19.74
C MET A 40 25.06 -3.90 -18.58
N LEU A 41 25.22 -3.26 -17.42
CA LEU A 41 25.93 -3.83 -16.26
C LEU A 41 25.05 -4.70 -15.34
N MET A 42 23.76 -4.39 -15.22
CA MET A 42 22.86 -5.01 -14.23
C MET A 42 21.61 -5.68 -14.86
N GLY A 43 21.49 -5.71 -16.20
CA GLY A 43 20.34 -6.27 -16.89
C GLY A 43 19.11 -5.35 -16.89
N GLU A 44 17.95 -5.90 -17.30
CA GLU A 44 16.69 -5.14 -17.26
C GLU A 44 16.26 -4.86 -15.81
N PRO A 45 15.79 -3.64 -15.51
CA PRO A 45 15.36 -3.30 -14.16
C PRO A 45 14.19 -4.20 -13.75
N ARG A 46 14.40 -5.00 -12.70
CA ARG A 46 13.34 -5.79 -12.06
C ARG A 46 12.22 -4.85 -11.58
N MET A 47 10.97 -5.27 -11.82
CA MET A 47 9.77 -4.60 -11.34
C MET A 47 9.81 -4.46 -9.81
N SER A 48 9.96 -3.24 -9.30
CA SER A 48 9.86 -2.97 -7.86
C SER A 48 8.38 -2.85 -7.46
N GLY A 49 8.07 -3.13 -6.19
CA GLY A 49 6.70 -2.95 -5.67
C GLY A 49 6.22 -1.50 -5.80
N GLN A 50 7.12 -0.53 -5.62
CA GLN A 50 6.83 0.90 -5.80
C GLN A 50 6.51 1.24 -7.27
N LEU A 51 7.28 0.68 -8.21
CA LEU A 51 6.99 0.84 -9.64
C LEU A 51 5.62 0.26 -9.99
N ARG A 52 5.27 -0.91 -9.43
CA ARG A 52 3.95 -1.50 -9.63
C ARG A 52 2.82 -0.60 -9.13
N VAL A 53 2.98 0.02 -7.96
CA VAL A 53 2.00 0.97 -7.42
C VAL A 53 1.72 2.10 -8.40
N PHE A 54 2.78 2.72 -8.91
CA PHE A 54 2.67 3.81 -9.88
C PHE A 54 2.03 3.36 -11.20
N LEU A 55 2.47 2.22 -11.76
CA LEU A 55 1.93 1.71 -13.03
C LEU A 55 0.44 1.32 -12.91
N ASN A 56 0.04 0.70 -11.80
CA ASN A 56 -1.36 0.33 -11.58
C ASN A 56 -2.25 1.57 -11.37
N LEU A 57 -1.76 2.62 -10.71
CA LEU A 57 -2.50 3.89 -10.64
C LEU A 57 -2.72 4.45 -12.05
N CYS A 58 -1.67 4.59 -12.85
CA CYS A 58 -1.76 5.08 -14.23
C CYS A 58 -2.74 4.25 -15.05
N ALA A 59 -2.63 2.92 -15.01
CA ALA A 59 -3.54 2.03 -15.73
C ALA A 59 -5.01 2.21 -15.31
N GLY A 60 -5.27 2.39 -14.02
CA GLY A 60 -6.63 2.68 -13.53
C GLY A 60 -7.15 4.04 -13.98
N LEU A 61 -6.30 5.08 -13.97
CA LEU A 61 -6.66 6.41 -14.48
C LEU A 61 -6.97 6.37 -15.98
N ASP A 62 -6.16 5.64 -16.78
CA ASP A 62 -6.38 5.44 -18.21
C ASP A 62 -7.73 4.75 -18.48
N ARG A 63 -8.05 3.68 -17.73
CA ARG A 63 -9.34 2.96 -17.86
C ARG A 63 -10.55 3.84 -17.51
N LEU A 64 -10.37 4.83 -16.64
CA LEU A 64 -11.40 5.80 -16.27
C LEU A 64 -11.44 7.03 -17.18
N GLY A 65 -10.48 7.20 -18.09
CA GLY A 65 -10.33 8.42 -18.89
C GLY A 65 -9.93 9.65 -18.07
N ILE A 66 -9.34 9.47 -16.88
CA ILE A 66 -8.87 10.57 -16.03
C ILE A 66 -7.49 11.01 -16.51
N ARG A 67 -7.37 12.30 -16.84
CA ARG A 67 -6.13 12.89 -17.36
C ARG A 67 -5.10 13.07 -16.25
N TYR A 68 -3.85 12.80 -16.59
CA TYR A 68 -2.72 13.07 -15.72
C TYR A 68 -1.47 13.47 -16.52
N ARG A 69 -0.54 14.15 -15.86
CA ARG A 69 0.82 14.45 -16.33
C ARG A 69 1.82 13.69 -15.49
N VAL A 70 2.92 13.25 -16.09
CA VAL A 70 3.98 12.52 -15.38
C VAL A 70 5.28 13.30 -15.44
N ASN A 71 5.83 13.64 -14.27
CA ASN A 71 7.15 14.26 -14.13
C ASN A 71 7.33 15.56 -14.94
N ASP A 72 6.27 16.33 -15.15
CA ASP A 72 6.34 17.63 -15.84
C ASP A 72 6.70 18.75 -14.86
N TYR A 73 7.99 18.80 -14.51
CA TYR A 73 8.53 19.81 -13.60
C TYR A 73 8.47 21.24 -14.17
N GLY A 74 8.47 21.38 -15.50
CA GLY A 74 8.41 22.69 -16.16
C GLY A 74 7.03 23.32 -16.02
N TYR A 75 5.99 22.52 -16.23
CA TYR A 75 4.60 22.92 -16.02
C TYR A 75 4.33 23.21 -14.54
N ILE A 76 4.62 22.27 -13.63
CA ILE A 76 4.24 22.42 -12.22
C ILE A 76 4.91 23.63 -11.54
N ALA A 77 6.11 24.03 -11.99
CA ALA A 77 6.81 25.22 -11.53
C ALA A 77 6.09 26.53 -11.85
N GLN A 78 5.35 26.56 -12.96
CA GLN A 78 4.57 27.72 -13.43
C GLN A 78 3.16 27.74 -12.84
N HIS A 79 2.71 26.63 -12.24
CA HIS A 79 1.37 26.42 -11.69
C HIS A 79 1.44 26.05 -10.20
N PRO A 80 1.94 26.94 -9.31
CA PRO A 80 2.14 26.65 -7.89
C PRO A 80 0.83 26.37 -7.12
N GLU A 81 -0.32 26.71 -7.67
CA GLU A 81 -1.65 26.42 -7.12
C GLU A 81 -2.10 24.97 -7.37
N GLU A 82 -1.56 24.31 -8.40
CA GLU A 82 -1.95 22.96 -8.76
C GLU A 82 -1.34 21.91 -7.82
N LEU A 83 -2.07 20.82 -7.58
CA LEU A 83 -1.66 19.71 -6.73
C LEU A 83 -0.51 18.92 -7.35
N ALA A 84 0.56 18.72 -6.57
CA ALA A 84 1.64 17.79 -6.88
C ALA A 84 1.41 16.45 -6.15
N CYS A 85 1.23 15.38 -6.93
CA CYS A 85 1.04 14.02 -6.42
C CYS A 85 2.38 13.27 -6.46
N ILE A 86 3.07 13.17 -5.31
CA ILE A 86 4.41 12.60 -5.22
C ILE A 86 4.32 11.15 -4.77
N ILE A 87 4.55 10.22 -5.70
CA ILE A 87 4.44 8.75 -5.49
C ILE A 87 5.81 8.08 -5.40
N GLY A 88 6.84 8.72 -5.96
CA GLY A 88 8.20 8.18 -5.94
C GLY A 88 8.90 8.27 -4.58
N ARG A 89 10.21 7.98 -4.60
CA ARG A 89 11.09 7.96 -3.42
C ARG A 89 11.23 9.34 -2.77
N THR A 90 11.58 9.36 -1.48
CA THR A 90 11.76 10.59 -0.67
C THR A 90 12.60 11.67 -1.32
N PHE A 91 13.66 11.33 -2.07
CA PHE A 91 14.55 12.32 -2.67
C PHE A 91 13.83 13.28 -3.63
N LEU A 92 12.66 12.91 -4.16
CA LEU A 92 11.82 13.81 -4.97
C LEU A 92 11.36 15.05 -4.19
N LEU A 93 11.21 14.92 -2.87
CA LEU A 93 10.82 16.02 -1.99
C LEU A 93 11.89 17.12 -1.95
N ASP A 94 13.16 16.77 -2.14
CA ASP A 94 14.28 17.71 -2.06
C ASP A 94 14.80 18.11 -3.46
N LYS A 95 14.39 17.37 -4.49
CA LYS A 95 14.82 17.59 -5.88
C LYS A 95 14.22 18.84 -6.52
N PHE A 96 13.12 19.33 -5.99
CA PHE A 96 12.36 20.45 -6.52
C PHE A 96 11.93 21.37 -5.36
N ALA A 97 11.99 22.68 -5.59
CA ALA A 97 11.56 23.66 -4.60
C ALA A 97 10.03 23.77 -4.61
N TRP A 98 9.37 22.78 -4.02
CA TRP A 98 7.91 22.66 -4.04
C TRP A 98 7.22 23.85 -3.36
N LYS A 99 6.44 24.58 -4.15
CA LYS A 99 5.46 25.59 -3.66
C LYS A 99 4.03 25.07 -3.72
N ASN A 100 3.82 24.00 -4.50
CA ASN A 100 2.55 23.33 -4.74
C ASN A 100 2.00 22.65 -3.50
N PRO A 101 0.67 22.61 -3.27
CA PRO A 101 0.11 21.66 -2.33
C PRO A 101 0.53 20.23 -2.74
N ILE A 102 0.96 19.42 -1.77
CA ILE A 102 1.46 18.06 -2.02
C ILE A 102 0.49 17.01 -1.47
N LEU A 103 0.14 16.04 -2.31
CA LEU A 103 -0.36 14.72 -1.92
C LEU A 103 0.82 13.74 -1.98
N LEU A 104 1.23 13.21 -0.83
CA LEU A 104 2.40 12.35 -0.70
C LEU A 104 2.02 10.87 -0.58
N GLY A 105 2.62 10.00 -1.37
CA GLY A 105 2.53 8.54 -1.23
C GLY A 105 2.17 7.80 -2.53
N VAL A 106 2.22 6.47 -2.57
CA VAL A 106 2.63 5.57 -1.49
C VAL A 106 4.07 5.14 -1.68
N ALA A 107 4.83 5.16 -0.57
CA ALA A 107 6.25 4.78 -0.46
C ALA A 107 7.28 5.92 -0.55
N ALA A 108 6.92 7.08 0.00
CA ALA A 108 7.91 8.08 0.37
C ALA A 108 8.77 7.56 1.53
N HIS A 109 8.20 7.38 2.73
CA HIS A 109 8.95 7.00 3.94
C HIS A 109 8.58 5.60 4.45
N ASN A 110 9.49 4.98 5.22
CA ASN A 110 9.19 3.74 5.95
C ASN A 110 8.47 4.07 7.27
N HIS A 111 8.82 5.18 7.92
CA HIS A 111 8.12 5.69 9.09
C HIS A 111 8.18 7.24 9.17
N PRO A 112 7.19 7.93 9.76
CA PRO A 112 7.21 9.39 9.94
C PRO A 112 8.42 9.96 10.68
N LEU A 113 9.10 9.14 11.50
CA LEU A 113 10.32 9.53 12.21
C LEU A 113 11.52 9.77 11.29
N ASP A 114 11.43 9.38 10.02
CA ASP A 114 12.46 9.68 9.02
C ASP A 114 12.45 11.16 8.62
N ASP A 115 11.31 11.84 8.81
CA ASP A 115 11.14 13.26 8.52
C ASP A 115 10.06 13.88 9.44
N PRO A 116 10.37 14.10 10.73
CA PRO A 116 9.40 14.59 11.70
C PRO A 116 8.91 16.02 11.39
N ASP A 117 9.67 16.78 10.60
CA ASP A 117 9.35 18.15 10.23
C ASP A 117 8.77 18.27 8.81
N LEU A 118 8.40 17.16 8.17
CA LEU A 118 7.87 17.11 6.79
C LEU A 118 6.82 18.20 6.51
N PHE A 119 5.80 18.29 7.35
CA PHE A 119 4.69 19.25 7.20
C PHE A 119 5.09 20.71 7.49
N LYS A 120 6.21 20.93 8.19
CA LYS A 120 6.75 22.27 8.44
C LYS A 120 7.59 22.76 7.27
N ARG A 121 8.38 21.86 6.67
CA ARG A 121 9.33 22.20 5.60
C ARG A 121 8.69 22.18 4.21
N LEU A 122 7.61 21.43 4.01
CA LEU A 122 6.94 21.29 2.71
C LEU A 122 5.43 21.50 2.84
N PRO A 123 4.77 22.04 1.79
CA PRO A 123 3.32 22.23 1.72
C PRO A 123 2.53 20.92 1.55
N VAL A 124 2.86 19.88 2.32
CA VAL A 124 2.13 18.60 2.34
C VAL A 124 0.75 18.81 2.94
N LYS A 125 -0.27 18.42 2.18
CA LYS A 125 -1.68 18.52 2.59
C LYS A 125 -2.22 17.19 3.08
N LYS A 126 -1.75 16.09 2.51
CA LYS A 126 -2.16 14.75 2.89
C LYS A 126 -1.09 13.72 2.52
N VAL A 127 -1.00 12.67 3.32
CA VAL A 127 -0.19 11.48 3.08
C VAL A 127 -1.10 10.29 2.84
N VAL A 128 -0.86 9.53 1.77
CA VAL A 128 -1.50 8.24 1.55
C VAL A 128 -0.54 7.10 1.87
N VAL A 129 -1.03 6.14 2.62
CA VAL A 129 -0.30 4.94 3.05
C VAL A 129 -1.01 3.69 2.57
N PRO A 130 -0.34 2.52 2.51
CA PRO A 130 -0.91 1.34 1.88
C PRO A 130 -2.29 0.97 2.45
N GLY A 131 -2.40 0.82 3.77
CA GLY A 131 -3.61 0.28 4.39
C GLY A 131 -3.84 0.76 5.82
N PRO A 132 -4.93 0.29 6.46
CA PRO A 132 -5.41 0.84 7.72
C PRO A 132 -4.40 0.79 8.87
N TRP A 133 -3.64 -0.31 9.01
CA TRP A 133 -2.68 -0.39 10.11
C TRP A 133 -1.52 0.62 9.96
N TYR A 134 -1.14 0.99 8.73
CA TYR A 134 -0.19 2.10 8.51
C TYR A 134 -0.79 3.43 8.94
N VAL A 135 -2.08 3.64 8.68
CA VAL A 135 -2.75 4.88 9.08
C VAL A 135 -2.67 5.06 10.59
N GLU A 136 -2.98 4.01 11.35
CA GLU A 136 -2.88 4.03 12.81
C GLU A 136 -1.43 4.23 13.30
N MET A 137 -0.44 3.68 12.59
CA MET A 137 0.97 3.89 12.90
C MET A 137 1.45 5.33 12.58
N TYR A 138 0.92 5.94 11.53
CA TYR A 138 1.41 7.21 11.00
C TYR A 138 0.72 8.43 11.61
N ARG A 139 -0.60 8.35 11.87
CA ARG A 139 -1.42 9.47 12.38
C ARG A 139 -0.88 10.18 13.62
N PRO A 140 -0.25 9.50 14.61
CA PRO A 140 0.34 10.18 15.75
C PRO A 140 1.41 11.21 15.39
N TYR A 141 2.05 11.06 14.22
CA TYR A 141 3.10 11.95 13.73
C TYR A 141 2.62 12.83 12.57
N TRP A 142 1.85 12.25 11.65
CA TRP A 142 1.33 12.89 10.45
C TRP A 142 -0.21 12.75 10.43
N PRO A 143 -0.94 13.70 11.04
CA PRO A 143 -2.40 13.57 11.25
C PRO A 143 -3.21 13.43 9.96
N GLU A 144 -2.79 14.12 8.90
CA GLU A 144 -3.42 14.08 7.57
C GLU A 144 -3.02 12.82 6.78
N THR A 145 -3.18 11.64 7.38
CA THR A 145 -2.85 10.35 6.77
C THR A 145 -4.11 9.53 6.46
N GLU A 146 -4.19 9.00 5.24
CA GLU A 146 -5.32 8.21 4.73
C GLU A 146 -4.85 6.90 4.07
N ALA A 147 -5.66 5.84 4.18
CA ALA A 147 -5.36 4.56 3.55
C ALA A 147 -5.74 4.59 2.06
N TRP A 148 -4.80 4.22 1.21
CA TRP A 148 -5.03 4.00 -0.21
C TRP A 148 -4.29 2.75 -0.70
N PRO A 149 -5.00 1.60 -0.80
CA PRO A 149 -4.48 0.44 -1.49
C PRO A 149 -4.37 0.69 -2.98
N VAL A 150 -3.28 0.22 -3.59
CA VAL A 150 -3.19 0.16 -5.05
C VAL A 150 -4.17 -0.86 -5.62
N GLY A 151 -4.77 -0.56 -6.77
CA GLY A 151 -5.60 -1.51 -7.50
C GLY A 151 -4.79 -2.65 -8.14
N ILE A 152 -5.49 -3.74 -8.48
CA ILE A 152 -4.95 -4.93 -9.12
C ILE A 152 -5.50 -5.02 -10.54
N ASP A 153 -4.61 -5.29 -11.50
CA ASP A 153 -5.00 -5.53 -12.89
C ASP A 153 -5.71 -6.88 -13.02
N THR A 154 -7.04 -6.87 -12.92
CA THR A 154 -7.84 -8.10 -12.89
C THR A 154 -7.97 -8.81 -14.24
N ASP A 155 -7.52 -8.17 -15.32
CA ASP A 155 -7.44 -8.77 -16.66
C ASP A 155 -6.11 -9.51 -16.82
N LEU A 156 -5.01 -8.89 -16.39
CA LEU A 156 -3.68 -9.52 -16.37
C LEU A 156 -3.63 -10.68 -15.37
N TRP A 157 -4.27 -10.53 -14.21
CA TRP A 157 -4.34 -11.52 -13.14
C TRP A 157 -5.71 -12.21 -13.15
N ALA A 158 -6.06 -12.82 -14.28
CA ALA A 158 -7.29 -13.58 -14.45
C ALA A 158 -7.13 -15.05 -14.00
N PRO A 159 -8.21 -15.76 -13.64
CA PRO A 159 -8.17 -17.18 -13.34
C PRO A 159 -7.77 -18.01 -14.56
N SER A 160 -7.00 -19.06 -14.31
CA SER A 160 -6.70 -20.09 -15.29
C SER A 160 -7.80 -21.16 -15.32
N ALA A 161 -7.87 -21.92 -16.42
CA ALA A 161 -8.80 -23.03 -16.51
C ALA A 161 -8.46 -24.13 -15.50
N GLN A 162 -9.47 -24.84 -15.00
CA GLN A 162 -9.27 -25.91 -14.01
C GLN A 162 -8.30 -27.01 -14.50
N ALA A 163 -8.29 -27.30 -15.81
CA ALA A 163 -7.37 -28.27 -16.41
C ALA A 163 -5.89 -27.86 -16.30
N GLN A 164 -5.57 -26.58 -16.10
CA GLN A 164 -4.21 -26.09 -15.91
C GLN A 164 -3.73 -26.25 -14.46
N LYS A 165 -4.63 -26.51 -13.51
CA LYS A 165 -4.37 -26.61 -12.07
C LYS A 165 -3.70 -27.95 -11.70
N THR A 166 -2.43 -28.05 -12.07
CA THR A 166 -1.57 -29.25 -11.96
C THR A 166 -0.81 -29.36 -10.64
N ILE A 167 -0.74 -28.28 -9.85
CA ILE A 167 -0.05 -28.21 -8.56
C ILE A 167 -1.07 -27.94 -7.46
N ASP A 168 -0.97 -28.65 -6.34
CA ASP A 168 -1.90 -28.46 -5.22
C ASP A 168 -1.66 -27.12 -4.52
N VAL A 169 -0.40 -26.80 -4.22
CA VAL A 169 -0.06 -25.63 -3.41
C VAL A 169 1.10 -24.82 -4.01
N LEU A 170 0.91 -23.50 -4.13
CA LEU A 170 2.01 -22.56 -4.20
C LEU A 170 2.41 -22.15 -2.79
N VAL A 171 3.65 -22.41 -2.39
CA VAL A 171 4.24 -21.81 -1.19
C VAL A 171 4.90 -20.50 -1.59
N TYR A 172 4.37 -19.39 -1.12
CA TYR A 172 4.96 -18.07 -1.34
C TYR A 172 5.72 -17.64 -0.08
N ASP A 173 7.04 -17.68 -0.16
CA ASP A 173 7.94 -17.38 0.96
C ASP A 173 8.46 -15.94 0.89
N LYS A 174 7.92 -15.08 1.74
CA LYS A 174 8.35 -13.69 1.95
C LYS A 174 9.01 -13.50 3.32
N VAL A 175 9.39 -14.57 4.00
CA VAL A 175 10.05 -14.49 5.31
C VAL A 175 11.51 -14.07 5.11
N HIS A 176 11.77 -12.79 5.34
CA HIS A 176 13.08 -12.17 5.12
C HIS A 176 13.77 -11.78 6.44
N TRP A 177 13.01 -11.38 7.46
CA TRP A 177 13.55 -11.14 8.81
C TRP A 177 13.51 -12.40 9.66
N ASP A 178 14.48 -12.56 10.58
CA ASP A 178 14.59 -13.71 11.49
C ASP A 178 14.45 -15.08 10.80
N ARG A 179 14.96 -15.19 9.57
CA ARG A 179 14.76 -16.39 8.75
C ARG A 179 15.36 -17.64 9.39
N GLU A 180 16.51 -17.53 10.05
CA GLU A 180 17.16 -18.65 10.74
C GLU A 180 16.26 -19.26 11.82
N ARG A 181 15.38 -18.44 12.41
CA ARG A 181 14.37 -18.86 13.35
C ARG A 181 13.14 -19.45 12.65
N TYR A 182 12.55 -18.71 11.71
CA TYR A 182 11.28 -19.10 11.10
C TYR A 182 11.40 -20.26 10.09
N ALA A 183 12.59 -20.50 9.53
CA ALA A 183 12.81 -21.64 8.66
C ALA A 183 12.50 -22.98 9.37
N PRO A 184 13.15 -23.33 10.50
CA PRO A 184 12.81 -24.54 11.24
C PRO A 184 11.47 -24.45 12.00
N GLU A 185 11.05 -23.27 12.47
CA GLU A 185 9.83 -23.13 13.29
C GLU A 185 8.53 -23.13 12.47
N LEU A 186 8.58 -22.74 11.19
CA LEU A 186 7.38 -22.55 10.37
C LEU A 186 7.51 -23.11 8.95
N ILE A 187 8.55 -22.71 8.21
CA ILE A 187 8.66 -23.04 6.77
C ILE A 187 8.84 -24.55 6.57
N GLU A 188 9.76 -25.17 7.30
CA GLU A 188 10.00 -26.62 7.22
C GLU A 188 8.80 -27.44 7.71
N PRO A 189 8.13 -27.10 8.83
CA PRO A 189 6.87 -27.75 9.21
C PRO A 189 5.80 -27.71 8.13
N VAL A 190 5.58 -26.55 7.49
CA VAL A 190 4.63 -26.42 6.36
C VAL A 190 5.00 -27.36 5.22
N ARG A 191 6.28 -27.37 4.81
CA ARG A 191 6.77 -28.27 3.75
C ARG A 191 6.65 -29.74 4.14
N ALA A 192 6.97 -30.08 5.38
CA ALA A 192 6.88 -31.44 5.91
C ALA A 192 5.44 -31.94 5.87
N ARG A 193 4.48 -31.09 6.25
CA ARG A 193 3.05 -31.42 6.19
C ARG A 193 2.57 -31.71 4.77
N LEU A 194 2.93 -30.86 3.81
CA LEU A 194 2.59 -31.07 2.40
C LEU A 194 3.16 -32.38 1.86
N ARG A 195 4.43 -32.70 2.18
CA ARG A 195 5.07 -33.98 1.80
C ARG A 195 4.40 -35.18 2.45
N GLN A 196 4.08 -35.09 3.74
CA GLN A 196 3.42 -36.16 4.50
C GLN A 196 2.05 -36.52 3.90
N GLU A 197 1.30 -35.53 3.43
CA GLU A 197 0.00 -35.74 2.78
C GLU A 197 0.10 -36.04 1.27
N GLY A 198 1.31 -36.11 0.72
CA GLY A 198 1.53 -36.34 -0.72
C GLY A 198 1.02 -35.19 -1.60
N ARG A 199 0.95 -33.95 -1.09
CA ARG A 199 0.53 -32.77 -1.84
C ARG A 199 1.67 -32.27 -2.72
N SER A 200 1.37 -32.05 -4.00
CA SER A 200 2.31 -31.41 -4.91
C SER A 200 2.43 -29.93 -4.57
N PHE A 201 3.65 -29.40 -4.49
CA PHE A 201 3.85 -27.98 -4.26
C PHE A 201 5.03 -27.44 -5.03
N THR A 202 4.92 -26.16 -5.40
CA THR A 202 6.02 -25.34 -5.90
C THR A 202 6.25 -24.20 -4.92
N GLU A 203 7.46 -23.64 -4.90
CA GLU A 203 7.82 -22.56 -4.00
C GLU A 203 8.41 -21.38 -4.77
N LEU A 204 7.94 -20.19 -4.43
CA LEU A 204 8.52 -18.93 -4.89
C LEU A 204 8.98 -18.11 -3.69
N ARG A 205 10.26 -17.75 -3.70
CA ARG A 205 10.85 -16.88 -2.68
C ARG A 205 10.86 -15.44 -3.17
N TYR A 206 10.34 -14.52 -2.36
CA TYR A 206 10.28 -13.10 -2.70
C TYR A 206 11.66 -12.56 -3.11
N GLY A 207 11.68 -11.78 -4.21
CA GLY A 207 12.89 -11.20 -4.79
C GLY A 207 13.71 -12.13 -5.68
N SER A 208 13.34 -13.41 -5.80
CA SER A 208 14.09 -14.42 -6.58
C SER A 208 13.42 -14.89 -7.88
N TYR A 209 12.21 -14.40 -8.17
CA TYR A 209 11.41 -14.81 -9.32
C TYR A 209 11.11 -13.64 -10.27
N LYS A 210 10.73 -13.93 -11.52
CA LYS A 210 10.19 -12.96 -12.48
C LYS A 210 8.66 -13.03 -12.51
N GLU A 211 8.01 -11.96 -12.95
CA GLU A 211 6.54 -11.89 -12.98
C GLU A 211 5.90 -13.04 -13.76
N GLU A 212 6.52 -13.48 -14.86
CA GLU A 212 6.05 -14.59 -15.67
C GLU A 212 6.09 -15.92 -14.90
N ASP A 213 7.15 -16.13 -14.09
CA ASP A 213 7.26 -17.31 -13.22
C ASP A 213 6.12 -17.32 -12.19
N TYR A 214 5.73 -16.15 -11.69
CA TYR A 214 4.64 -16.03 -10.73
C TYR A 214 3.27 -16.28 -11.37
N GLN A 215 3.04 -15.72 -12.57
CA GLN A 215 1.84 -16.00 -13.34
C GLN A 215 1.71 -17.49 -13.65
N GLU A 216 2.78 -18.15 -14.08
CA GLU A 216 2.76 -19.60 -14.33
C GLU A 216 2.45 -20.39 -13.05
N ALA A 217 3.09 -20.03 -11.94
CA ALA A 217 2.86 -20.69 -10.65
C ALA A 217 1.40 -20.55 -10.20
N LEU A 218 0.80 -19.35 -10.29
CA LEU A 218 -0.61 -19.13 -9.96
C LEU A 218 -1.56 -19.84 -10.92
N ALA A 219 -1.24 -19.85 -12.22
CA ALA A 219 -2.02 -20.55 -13.23
C ALA A 219 -2.08 -22.06 -12.96
N ARG A 220 -1.01 -22.63 -12.40
CA ARG A 220 -0.90 -24.06 -12.10
C ARG A 220 -1.36 -24.47 -10.71
N SER A 221 -1.39 -23.53 -9.75
CA SER A 221 -1.67 -23.84 -8.34
C SER A 221 -3.15 -23.74 -7.98
N ARG A 222 -3.64 -24.70 -7.21
CA ARG A 222 -5.03 -24.74 -6.71
C ARG A 222 -5.23 -23.81 -5.51
N ALA A 223 -4.25 -23.73 -4.63
CA ALA A 223 -4.23 -22.86 -3.46
C ALA A 223 -2.85 -22.25 -3.27
N MET A 224 -2.75 -21.23 -2.42
CA MET A 224 -1.48 -20.63 -2.01
C MET A 224 -1.35 -20.66 -0.49
N ILE A 225 -0.18 -21.05 0.02
CA ILE A 225 0.23 -20.76 1.41
C ILE A 225 1.11 -19.52 1.35
N PHE A 226 0.68 -18.45 2.03
CA PHE A 226 1.37 -17.17 2.03
C PHE A 226 2.14 -16.97 3.34
N LEU A 227 3.46 -17.07 3.28
CA LEU A 227 4.35 -16.95 4.43
C LEU A 227 4.97 -15.56 4.45
N CYS A 228 4.31 -14.63 5.13
CA CYS A 228 4.75 -13.25 5.27
C CYS A 228 4.49 -12.75 6.70
N GLN A 229 5.46 -12.11 7.34
CA GLN A 229 5.33 -11.64 8.71
C GLN A 229 4.37 -10.45 8.84
N ASN A 230 4.52 -9.51 7.92
CA ASN A 230 3.67 -8.35 7.75
C ASN A 230 3.84 -7.82 6.34
N GLU A 231 2.82 -7.15 5.84
CA GLU A 231 2.75 -6.77 4.45
C GLU A 231 2.33 -5.32 4.30
N SER A 232 3.06 -4.64 3.40
CA SER A 232 2.82 -3.23 3.12
C SER A 232 1.66 -3.07 2.15
N GLN A 233 1.96 -3.18 0.86
CA GLN A 233 0.98 -3.10 -0.20
C GLN A 233 0.29 -4.42 -0.48
N GLY A 234 0.95 -5.57 -0.27
CA GLY A 234 0.30 -6.87 -0.43
C GLY A 234 -0.10 -7.25 -1.85
N ILE A 235 0.58 -6.69 -2.85
CA ILE A 235 0.24 -6.90 -4.26
C ILE A 235 0.28 -8.38 -4.62
N ALA A 236 1.29 -9.14 -4.16
CA ALA A 236 1.45 -10.55 -4.53
C ALA A 236 0.22 -11.39 -4.12
N TYR A 237 -0.16 -11.40 -2.83
CA TYR A 237 -1.31 -12.21 -2.44
C TYR A 237 -2.61 -11.70 -3.08
N GLN A 238 -2.78 -10.40 -3.29
CA GLN A 238 -3.94 -9.87 -3.99
C GLN A 238 -4.00 -10.30 -5.47
N GLN A 239 -2.86 -10.42 -6.15
CA GLN A 239 -2.77 -11.01 -7.48
C GLN A 239 -3.18 -12.49 -7.47
N ALA A 240 -2.75 -13.26 -6.45
CA ALA A 240 -3.21 -14.63 -6.27
C ALA A 240 -4.73 -14.70 -6.08
N LEU A 241 -5.30 -13.82 -5.24
CA LEU A 241 -6.74 -13.73 -5.04
C LEU A 241 -7.47 -13.40 -6.36
N SER A 242 -6.93 -12.46 -7.14
CA SER A 242 -7.46 -12.09 -8.46
C SER A 242 -7.49 -13.28 -9.43
N CYS A 243 -6.45 -14.12 -9.41
CA CYS A 243 -6.36 -15.36 -10.17
C CYS A 243 -7.29 -16.48 -9.66
N GLY A 244 -8.15 -16.21 -8.67
CA GLY A 244 -9.07 -17.18 -8.11
C GLY A 244 -8.38 -18.22 -7.22
N VAL A 245 -7.18 -17.93 -6.69
CA VAL A 245 -6.40 -18.86 -5.86
C VAL A 245 -6.65 -18.52 -4.37
N PRO A 246 -7.34 -19.39 -3.60
CA PRO A 246 -7.54 -19.17 -2.17
C PRO A 246 -6.22 -19.23 -1.42
N VAL A 247 -6.13 -18.44 -0.36
CA VAL A 247 -4.88 -18.25 0.40
C VAL A 247 -5.02 -18.80 1.82
N PHE A 248 -4.02 -19.57 2.27
CA PHE A 248 -3.82 -19.86 3.68
C PHE A 248 -2.66 -19.00 4.19
N ALA A 249 -3.00 -17.89 4.85
CA ALA A 249 -2.03 -16.85 5.19
C ALA A 249 -1.49 -17.03 6.61
N TRP A 250 -0.17 -16.99 6.74
CA TRP A 250 0.46 -16.76 8.04
C TRP A 250 0.28 -15.29 8.41
N ASP A 251 -0.52 -14.99 9.43
CA ASP A 251 -0.87 -13.63 9.88
C ASP A 251 -0.64 -13.52 11.39
N PRO A 252 0.62 -13.36 11.85
CA PRO A 252 0.96 -13.47 13.27
C PRO A 252 0.47 -12.30 14.13
N GLY A 253 -0.01 -11.20 13.54
CA GLY A 253 -0.61 -10.06 14.26
C GLY A 253 0.35 -9.22 15.12
N GLY A 254 1.61 -9.66 15.28
CA GLY A 254 2.58 -9.13 16.26
C GLY A 254 3.09 -7.71 15.98
N PRO A 255 4.25 -7.32 16.55
CA PRO A 255 4.81 -6.00 16.29
C PRO A 255 5.35 -5.86 14.87
N TRP A 256 5.38 -4.62 14.37
CA TRP A 256 6.13 -4.25 13.17
C TRP A 256 7.63 -4.40 13.45
N ARG A 257 8.24 -5.48 12.94
CA ARG A 257 9.63 -5.89 13.21
C ARG A 257 10.64 -5.38 12.19
N ASP A 258 10.47 -4.17 11.69
CA ASP A 258 11.45 -3.57 10.80
C ASP A 258 12.78 -3.36 11.55
N PRO A 259 13.92 -3.90 11.09
CA PRO A 259 15.18 -3.89 11.83
C PRO A 259 15.75 -2.48 12.03
N ASP A 260 15.37 -1.50 11.19
CA ASP A 260 15.82 -0.12 11.32
C ASP A 260 15.08 0.63 12.43
N TYR A 261 13.95 0.09 12.91
CA TYR A 261 13.09 0.73 13.91
C TYR A 261 12.80 -0.10 15.15
N TYR A 262 12.57 -1.40 15.01
CA TYR A 262 12.22 -2.29 16.11
C TYR A 262 13.49 -2.85 16.79
N PRO A 263 13.52 -3.00 18.12
CA PRO A 263 12.52 -2.57 19.11
C PRO A 263 12.77 -1.14 19.64
N HIS A 264 13.80 -0.45 19.18
CA HIS A 264 14.36 0.71 19.90
C HIS A 264 13.81 2.08 19.48
N ARG A 265 13.23 2.20 18.28
CA ARG A 265 12.67 3.46 17.74
C ARG A 265 11.15 3.41 17.60
N VAL A 266 10.60 2.30 17.12
CA VAL A 266 9.15 2.13 16.90
C VAL A 266 8.72 0.76 17.41
N GLN A 267 7.67 0.75 18.21
CA GLN A 267 6.97 -0.45 18.65
C GLN A 267 5.48 -0.28 18.34
N PHE A 268 5.09 -0.67 17.13
CA PHE A 268 3.70 -0.61 16.67
C PHE A 268 3.13 -2.02 16.53
N ALA A 269 1.92 -2.23 17.03
CA ALA A 269 1.14 -3.46 16.89
C ALA A 269 -0.35 -3.13 17.03
N PRO A 270 -1.26 -3.91 16.41
CA PRO A 270 -0.98 -5.09 15.56
C PRO A 270 -0.68 -4.73 14.10
N VAL A 271 0.14 -5.55 13.44
CA VAL A 271 0.30 -5.53 11.97
C VAL A 271 -0.39 -6.73 11.33
N SER A 272 -0.57 -6.71 10.00
CA SER A 272 -1.10 -7.86 9.26
C SER A 272 -0.28 -8.20 8.04
N SER A 273 -0.23 -9.49 7.68
CA SER A 273 0.29 -9.98 6.41
C SER A 273 -0.72 -9.92 5.27
N VAL A 274 -2.01 -9.80 5.59
CA VAL A 274 -3.12 -9.76 4.63
C VAL A 274 -4.13 -8.67 5.02
N PRO A 275 -3.75 -7.38 4.90
CA PRO A 275 -4.60 -6.26 5.33
C PRO A 275 -5.89 -6.06 4.50
N TYR A 276 -6.01 -6.72 3.34
CA TYR A 276 -7.18 -6.68 2.46
C TYR A 276 -7.76 -8.09 2.39
N TRP A 277 -8.72 -8.37 3.27
CA TRP A 277 -9.15 -9.74 3.52
C TRP A 277 -10.59 -9.82 4.05
N ASP A 278 -11.33 -10.82 3.59
CA ASP A 278 -12.54 -11.34 4.23
C ASP A 278 -12.58 -12.89 4.12
N GLU A 279 -13.65 -13.54 4.57
CA GLU A 279 -13.78 -15.00 4.54
C GLU A 279 -13.73 -15.62 3.14
N ARG A 280 -13.97 -14.84 2.07
CA ARG A 280 -13.92 -15.35 0.69
C ARG A 280 -12.50 -15.62 0.23
N CYS A 281 -11.51 -14.95 0.84
CA CYS A 281 -10.11 -15.04 0.42
C CYS A 281 -9.45 -16.37 0.78
N GLY A 282 -9.90 -17.04 1.84
CA GLY A 282 -9.28 -18.25 2.37
C GLY A 282 -9.29 -18.30 3.89
N ALA A 283 -8.20 -18.78 4.49
CA ALA A 283 -8.04 -18.86 5.95
C ALA A 283 -6.72 -18.23 6.42
N LYS A 284 -6.62 -17.99 7.73
CA LYS A 284 -5.43 -17.43 8.38
C LYS A 284 -4.96 -18.32 9.52
N PHE A 285 -3.66 -18.31 9.79
CA PHE A 285 -3.05 -18.96 10.95
C PHE A 285 -1.95 -18.08 11.54
N VAL A 286 -1.70 -18.21 12.85
CA VAL A 286 -0.77 -17.34 13.58
C VAL A 286 0.60 -18.00 13.81
N ASP A 287 0.63 -19.32 13.92
CA ASP A 287 1.81 -20.12 14.20
C ASP A 287 1.66 -21.55 13.64
N VAL A 288 2.65 -22.41 13.88
CA VAL A 288 2.63 -23.80 13.40
C VAL A 288 1.48 -24.63 13.98
N ALA A 289 1.06 -24.36 15.23
CA ALA A 289 -0.06 -25.07 15.84
C ALA A 289 -1.38 -24.68 15.16
N GLY A 290 -1.58 -23.39 14.87
CA GLY A 290 -2.70 -22.89 14.08
C GLY A 290 -2.68 -23.40 12.63
N PHE A 291 -1.50 -23.54 12.04
CA PHE A 291 -1.34 -24.17 10.72
C PHE A 291 -1.83 -25.62 10.75
N GLU A 292 -1.34 -26.45 11.67
CA GLU A 292 -1.74 -27.86 11.78
C GLU A 292 -3.25 -28.01 12.06
N ALA A 293 -3.80 -27.17 12.93
CA ALA A 293 -5.23 -27.19 13.25
C ALA A 293 -6.12 -26.70 12.09
N GLY A 294 -5.64 -25.73 11.29
CA GLY A 294 -6.43 -25.10 10.23
C GLY A 294 -6.28 -25.75 8.85
N TRP A 295 -5.18 -26.45 8.59
CA TRP A 295 -4.82 -26.95 7.26
C TRP A 295 -5.91 -27.81 6.62
N GLN A 296 -6.44 -28.78 7.36
CA GLN A 296 -7.46 -29.70 6.84
C GLN A 296 -8.77 -28.98 6.48
N ASN A 297 -9.18 -28.01 7.29
CA ASN A 297 -10.38 -27.21 7.01
C ASN A 297 -10.18 -26.33 5.78
N PHE A 298 -9.02 -25.67 5.68
CA PHE A 298 -8.68 -24.84 4.51
C PHE A 298 -8.65 -25.68 3.23
N TRP A 299 -7.93 -26.81 3.24
CA TRP A 299 -7.81 -27.67 2.07
C TRP A 299 -9.16 -28.29 1.67
N GLY A 300 -9.95 -28.74 2.65
CA GLY A 300 -11.33 -29.21 2.44
C GLY A 300 -12.20 -28.12 1.80
N GLY A 301 -12.10 -26.87 2.28
CA GLY A 301 -12.78 -25.71 1.69
C GLY A 301 -12.36 -25.43 0.25
N CYS A 302 -11.06 -25.56 -0.07
CA CYS A 302 -10.58 -25.44 -1.45
C CYS A 302 -11.18 -26.51 -2.36
N ALA A 303 -11.21 -27.76 -1.91
CA ALA A 303 -11.78 -28.88 -2.67
C ALA A 303 -13.30 -28.75 -2.88
N ALA A 304 -14.00 -28.16 -1.90
CA ALA A 304 -15.43 -27.91 -1.95
C ALA A 304 -15.83 -26.62 -2.71
N GLY A 305 -14.87 -25.80 -3.13
CA GLY A 305 -15.15 -24.50 -3.75
C GLY A 305 -15.78 -23.49 -2.79
N ALA A 306 -15.42 -23.54 -1.51
CA ALA A 306 -16.02 -22.71 -0.45
C ALA A 306 -15.53 -21.25 -0.43
N PHE A 307 -14.54 -20.91 -1.26
CA PHE A 307 -13.89 -19.59 -1.31
C PHE A 307 -14.20 -18.88 -2.63
N ASP A 308 -14.29 -17.55 -2.59
CA ASP A 308 -14.42 -16.68 -3.77
C ASP A 308 -13.41 -15.52 -3.71
N PRO A 309 -12.11 -15.82 -3.79
CA PRO A 309 -11.07 -14.81 -3.63
C PRO A 309 -11.09 -13.78 -4.77
N ARG A 310 -11.55 -14.16 -5.98
CA ARG A 310 -11.67 -13.22 -7.10
C ARG A 310 -12.83 -12.25 -6.88
N GLY A 311 -13.97 -12.72 -6.37
CA GLY A 311 -15.09 -11.85 -6.01
C GLY A 311 -14.65 -10.74 -5.05
N TYR A 312 -13.85 -11.06 -4.03
CA TYR A 312 -13.28 -10.04 -3.14
C TYR A 312 -12.50 -8.96 -3.89
N VAL A 313 -11.60 -9.34 -4.80
CA VAL A 313 -10.79 -8.40 -5.58
C VAL A 313 -11.65 -7.56 -6.52
N LEU A 314 -12.64 -8.16 -7.20
CA LEU A 314 -13.52 -7.44 -8.13
C LEU A 314 -14.42 -6.43 -7.40
N ASP A 315 -14.83 -6.74 -6.17
CA ASP A 315 -15.67 -5.86 -5.37
C ASP A 315 -14.88 -4.70 -4.75
N SER A 316 -13.58 -4.89 -4.49
CA SER A 316 -12.84 -4.01 -3.58
C SER A 316 -11.57 -3.38 -4.18
N LEU A 317 -10.87 -4.07 -5.07
CA LEU A 317 -9.45 -3.81 -5.38
C LEU A 317 -9.16 -3.66 -6.88
N THR A 318 -10.16 -3.40 -7.73
CA THR A 318 -9.92 -3.14 -9.16
C THR A 318 -9.08 -1.87 -9.38
N LEU A 319 -8.39 -1.80 -10.53
CA LEU A 319 -7.62 -0.62 -10.93
C LEU A 319 -8.49 0.64 -10.93
N GLU A 320 -9.70 0.54 -11.49
CA GLU A 320 -10.68 1.61 -11.62
C GLU A 320 -11.13 2.10 -10.25
N GLN A 321 -11.54 1.20 -9.34
CA GLN A 321 -12.00 1.63 -8.01
C GLN A 321 -10.90 2.33 -7.22
N ARG A 322 -9.68 1.80 -7.24
CA ARG A 322 -8.57 2.38 -6.48
C ARG A 322 -8.03 3.66 -7.12
N ALA A 323 -7.97 3.75 -8.44
CA ALA A 323 -7.61 5.00 -9.13
C ALA A 323 -8.66 6.10 -8.89
N LEU A 324 -9.95 5.75 -8.90
CA LEU A 324 -11.01 6.69 -8.54
C LEU A 324 -10.89 7.15 -7.08
N GLN A 325 -10.61 6.24 -6.15
CA GLN A 325 -10.35 6.62 -4.76
C GLN A 325 -9.18 7.61 -4.65
N TYR A 326 -8.05 7.34 -5.33
CA TYR A 326 -6.90 8.25 -5.35
C TYR A 326 -7.30 9.63 -5.88
N TYR A 327 -8.04 9.65 -6.98
CA TYR A 327 -8.52 10.87 -7.61
C TYR A 327 -9.42 11.68 -6.66
N GLU A 328 -10.35 11.04 -5.97
CA GLU A 328 -11.23 11.72 -5.01
C GLU A 328 -10.47 12.23 -3.78
N ILE A 329 -9.45 11.50 -3.31
CA ILE A 329 -8.52 12.00 -2.28
C ILE A 329 -7.84 13.28 -2.77
N ALA A 330 -7.29 13.28 -3.99
CA ALA A 330 -6.66 14.45 -4.59
C ALA A 330 -7.63 15.64 -4.76
N ARG A 331 -8.86 15.39 -5.24
CA ARG A 331 -9.91 16.43 -5.35
C ARG A 331 -10.28 17.04 -4.01
N SER A 332 -10.31 16.23 -2.94
CA SER A 332 -10.66 16.71 -1.60
C SER A 332 -9.70 17.81 -1.12
N ILE A 333 -8.41 17.71 -1.49
CA ILE A 333 -7.39 18.70 -1.16
C ILE A 333 -7.61 20.00 -1.95
N VAL A 334 -7.91 19.89 -3.25
CA VAL A 334 -8.11 21.05 -4.13
C VAL A 334 -9.41 21.80 -3.84
N ARG A 335 -10.43 21.16 -3.26
CA ARG A 335 -11.71 21.79 -2.88
C ARG A 335 -11.69 22.52 -1.53
N GLN A 336 -10.75 22.17 -0.64
CA GLN A 336 -10.61 22.78 0.68
C GLN A 336 -10.06 24.24 0.77
N PRO A 337 -9.64 24.98 -0.30
CA PRO A 337 -9.06 26.32 -0.12
C PRO A 337 -10.01 27.44 0.34
N ALA A 338 -11.34 27.27 0.30
CA ALA A 338 -12.26 28.40 0.47
C ALA A 338 -12.81 28.63 1.89
N ALA A 339 -12.67 27.69 2.83
CA ALA A 339 -13.42 27.74 4.10
C ALA A 339 -12.63 28.24 5.33
N GLN A 340 -11.31 28.49 5.24
CA GLN A 340 -10.48 28.82 6.41
C GLN A 340 -9.87 30.25 6.42
N THR A 341 -10.30 31.14 5.52
CA THR A 341 -9.81 32.54 5.50
C THR A 341 -10.83 33.62 5.89
N SER A 342 -12.05 33.24 6.30
CA SER A 342 -13.05 34.20 6.77
C SER A 342 -13.49 33.90 8.21
N GLU A 343 -12.65 34.23 9.18
CA GLU A 343 -13.09 34.62 10.53
C GLU A 343 -11.94 35.36 11.25
N ARG A 344 -11.82 36.65 10.93
CA ARG A 344 -11.33 37.64 11.91
C ARG A 344 -12.56 38.32 12.49
N PRO A 345 -12.80 38.27 13.81
CA PRO A 345 -13.54 39.32 14.48
C PRO A 345 -12.55 40.43 14.84
N GLY A 346 -12.70 41.57 14.17
CA GLY A 346 -12.09 42.83 14.60
C GLY A 346 -12.78 43.38 15.86
N ASP A 347 -12.03 44.24 16.52
CA ASP A 347 -12.26 44.87 17.82
C ASP A 347 -13.68 45.39 18.12
N GLY A 348 -14.06 45.26 19.39
CA GLY A 348 -15.07 46.07 20.04
C GLY A 348 -14.69 46.32 21.51
N LEU A 349 -14.08 47.47 21.78
CA LEU A 349 -13.92 48.02 23.14
C LEU A 349 -15.31 48.21 23.79
N SER A 350 -15.47 47.78 25.04
CA SER A 350 -16.33 48.47 25.99
C SER A 350 -15.73 48.40 27.39
N THR A 351 -15.48 49.57 27.93
CA THR A 351 -15.12 49.89 29.31
C THR A 351 -16.28 49.60 30.28
N GLY A 352 -15.97 49.27 31.54
CA GLY A 352 -17.00 49.22 32.60
C GLY A 352 -16.60 48.48 33.89
N LEU A 353 -15.88 49.17 34.77
CA LEU A 353 -16.02 49.20 36.25
C LEU A 353 -16.24 47.88 37.05
N SER A 354 -15.20 47.47 37.80
CA SER A 354 -15.25 46.82 39.12
C SER A 354 -15.94 47.73 40.16
N PRO A 355 -16.51 47.25 41.31
CA PRO A 355 -15.83 46.37 42.28
C PRO A 355 -16.70 45.37 43.09
N ASP A 356 -16.01 44.44 43.79
CA ASP A 356 -16.22 44.04 45.20
C ASP A 356 -15.95 42.55 45.51
N LEU A 357 -14.76 42.33 46.08
CA LEU A 357 -14.40 41.62 47.33
C LEU A 357 -15.23 40.42 47.86
N GLU A 358 -14.58 39.25 47.74
CA GLU A 358 -14.29 38.23 48.79
C GLU A 358 -15.32 37.15 49.26
N PRO A 359 -14.82 35.99 49.77
CA PRO A 359 -15.34 34.64 49.46
C PRO A 359 -15.96 33.90 50.67
N PRO A 360 -16.30 32.58 50.52
CA PRO A 360 -15.79 31.66 51.54
C PRO A 360 -15.34 30.27 51.06
N ARG A 361 -14.17 29.88 51.58
CA ARG A 361 -13.79 28.65 52.31
C ARG A 361 -14.25 27.25 51.85
N ARG A 362 -13.23 26.41 51.69
CA ARG A 362 -13.20 24.94 51.83
C ARG A 362 -13.69 24.44 53.20
N GLN A 363 -14.33 23.26 53.22
CA GLN A 363 -14.21 22.17 54.21
C GLN A 363 -14.61 20.86 53.48
N GLN A 364 -13.67 19.94 53.21
CA GLN A 364 -13.17 18.83 54.03
C GLN A 364 -14.12 17.62 54.19
N VAL A 365 -13.65 16.49 53.64
CA VAL A 365 -13.54 15.16 54.25
C VAL A 365 -14.83 14.52 54.80
N SER A 366 -15.26 13.45 54.12
CA SER A 366 -15.27 12.11 54.71
C SER A 366 -15.11 11.03 53.65
#